data_AF-A0A7W6WJX8-F1
#
_entry.id   AF-A0A7W6WJX8-F1
#
_cell.length_a   1.000
_cell.length_b   1.000
_cell.length_c   1.000
_cell.angle_alpha   90.00
_cell.angle_beta   90.00
_cell.angle_gamma   90.00
#
_symmetry.space_group_name_H-M   'P 1'
#
loop_
_entity.id
_entity.type
_entity.pdbx_description
1 polymer ?
#
loop_
_entity_poly.entity_id
_entity_poly.type
_entity_poly.pdbx_seq_one_letter_code
_entity_poly.pdbx_strand_id
1 'polypeptide(L)'
;MAFARLREDIATILEKDPAARSRAEVLFCYPGLHAVMMHRLSAPLWRRGWRFLPRLLSHIAKVLTGVEIHPGATLGRRLFIDHATGVVIGETAEVGDDVTLYHGVTLGGTSLHNGKRHPTLKDGVIVGSGGQVLGPITIGAEARVGANAVVLSDVPSGATVVGIPARVVRRDRVDAAHHCEFQAYGTPTDGITDPVARTITGLTDHVGRLAARVEELERRLAAGLPGTAADGAIETAPGGHGSAGDDTGEADAVTTLPVAALHGTQAQPIPLRATAGGGEGPGSGPGGAAPGNGDRMAPEAAALPTPPDPAVERRLAGR
;
A
#
# COMPACT_ATOMS: atom_id res chain seq x y z
N MET A 1 3.77 -36.63 -2.51
CA MET A 1 3.05 -35.39 -2.89
C MET A 1 3.13 -34.27 -1.84
N ALA A 2 2.93 -34.51 -0.53
CA ALA A 2 3.13 -33.47 0.51
C ALA A 2 4.62 -33.27 0.88
N PHE A 3 5.37 -34.35 1.05
CA PHE A 3 6.81 -34.31 1.36
C PHE A 3 7.67 -33.66 0.25
N ALA A 4 7.32 -33.89 -1.02
CA ALA A 4 8.01 -33.25 -2.15
C ALA A 4 7.87 -31.73 -2.09
N ARG A 5 6.66 -31.25 -1.78
CA ARG A 5 6.39 -29.82 -1.62
C ARG A 5 7.14 -29.21 -0.43
N LEU A 6 7.17 -29.89 0.71
CA LEU A 6 7.94 -29.43 1.86
C LEU A 6 9.44 -29.30 1.54
N ARG A 7 10.01 -30.24 0.78
CA ARG A 7 11.41 -30.16 0.34
C ARG A 7 11.65 -28.97 -0.58
N GLU A 8 10.71 -28.66 -1.47
CA GLU A 8 10.78 -27.49 -2.35
C GLU A 8 10.67 -26.18 -1.56
N ASP A 9 9.73 -26.10 -0.62
CA ASP A 9 9.54 -24.90 0.21
C ASP A 9 10.81 -24.63 1.07
N ILE A 10 11.40 -25.66 1.69
CA ILE A 10 12.66 -25.55 2.44
C ILE A 10 13.82 -25.14 1.53
N ALA A 11 13.91 -25.71 0.32
CA ALA A 11 14.97 -25.35 -0.63
C ALA A 11 14.86 -23.89 -1.06
N THR A 12 13.63 -23.42 -1.31
CA THR A 12 13.35 -22.02 -1.67
C THR A 12 13.77 -21.05 -0.57
N ILE A 13 13.51 -21.39 0.69
CA ILE A 13 13.92 -20.57 1.84
C ILE A 13 15.45 -20.47 1.90
N LEU A 14 16.16 -21.60 1.77
CA LEU A 14 17.63 -21.62 1.78
C LEU A 14 18.25 -20.85 0.61
N GLU A 15 17.56 -20.75 -0.52
CA GLU A 15 18.01 -20.00 -1.69
C GLU A 15 17.75 -18.49 -1.55
N LYS A 16 16.57 -18.11 -1.04
CA LYS A 16 16.13 -16.72 -0.97
C LYS A 16 16.57 -15.99 0.29
N ASP A 17 16.84 -16.70 1.39
CA ASP A 17 17.23 -16.12 2.67
C ASP A 17 18.71 -16.43 3.01
N PRO A 18 19.62 -15.45 2.89
CA PRO A 18 21.02 -15.60 3.27
C PRO A 18 21.24 -15.97 4.75
N ALA A 19 20.27 -15.70 5.63
CA ALA A 19 20.37 -16.02 7.05
C ALA A 19 20.12 -17.51 7.35
N ALA A 20 19.48 -18.25 6.43
CA ALA A 20 19.14 -19.65 6.62
C ALA A 20 20.38 -20.55 6.49
N ARG A 21 20.90 -21.10 7.60
CA ARG A 21 22.17 -21.86 7.59
C ARG A 21 21.98 -23.35 7.36
N SER A 22 20.80 -23.88 7.70
CA SER A 22 20.54 -25.32 7.60
C SER A 22 19.07 -25.67 7.37
N ARG A 23 18.82 -26.85 6.79
CA ARG A 23 17.47 -27.39 6.62
C ARG A 23 16.72 -27.58 7.94
N ALA A 24 17.44 -27.97 9.01
CA ALA A 24 16.84 -28.17 10.32
C ALA A 24 16.38 -26.85 10.93
N GLU A 25 17.22 -25.81 10.86
CA GLU A 25 16.86 -24.45 11.27
C GLU A 25 15.63 -23.96 10.51
N VAL A 26 15.60 -24.11 9.19
CA VAL A 26 14.42 -23.73 8.39
C VAL A 26 13.17 -24.51 8.83
N LEU A 27 13.29 -25.81 9.06
CA LEU A 27 12.15 -26.63 9.47
C LEU A 27 11.60 -26.26 10.85
N PHE A 28 12.44 -25.86 11.81
CA PHE A 28 12.02 -25.63 13.19
C PHE A 28 11.83 -24.15 13.56
N CYS A 29 12.47 -23.23 12.84
CA CYS A 29 12.54 -21.82 13.24
C CYS A 29 11.88 -20.84 12.24
N TYR A 30 11.32 -21.32 11.11
CA TYR A 30 10.68 -20.43 10.14
C TYR A 30 9.15 -20.45 10.29
N PRO A 31 8.55 -19.43 10.93
CA PRO A 31 7.09 -19.36 11.14
C PRO A 31 6.31 -19.29 9.81
N GLY A 32 6.90 -18.66 8.78
CA GLY A 32 6.31 -18.60 7.44
C GLY A 32 6.11 -20.00 6.82
N LEU A 33 7.10 -20.89 6.98
CA LEU A 33 7.01 -22.28 6.54
C LEU A 33 5.90 -23.02 7.30
N HIS A 34 5.87 -22.89 8.63
CA HIS A 34 4.86 -23.53 9.47
C HIS A 34 3.44 -23.10 9.10
N ALA A 35 3.23 -21.82 8.83
CA ALA A 35 1.94 -21.28 8.40
C ALA A 35 1.46 -21.92 7.08
N VAL A 36 2.36 -22.00 6.08
CA VAL A 36 2.06 -22.64 4.78
C VAL A 36 1.76 -24.14 4.96
N MET A 37 2.52 -24.84 5.81
CA MET A 37 2.28 -26.25 6.12
C MET A 37 0.89 -26.47 6.74
N MET A 38 0.55 -25.67 7.75
CA MET A 38 -0.75 -25.74 8.43
C MET A 38 -1.91 -25.39 7.50
N HIS A 39 -1.75 -24.39 6.64
CA HIS A 39 -2.73 -24.07 5.60
C HIS A 39 -2.93 -25.25 4.63
N ARG A 40 -1.85 -25.89 4.18
CA ARG A 40 -1.94 -27.03 3.26
C ARG A 40 -2.61 -28.26 3.88
N LEU A 41 -2.61 -28.37 5.21
CA LEU A 41 -3.39 -29.37 5.95
C LEU A 41 -4.87 -28.96 6.08
N SER A 42 -5.17 -27.66 6.28
CA SER A 42 -6.53 -27.16 6.50
C SER A 42 -7.32 -26.97 5.19
N ALA A 43 -6.69 -26.52 4.11
CA ALA A 43 -7.36 -26.19 2.85
C ALA A 43 -8.10 -27.37 2.18
N PRO A 44 -7.60 -28.63 2.20
CA PRO A 44 -8.36 -29.77 1.71
C PRO A 44 -9.63 -30.05 2.54
N LEU A 45 -9.59 -29.83 3.86
CA LEU A 45 -10.77 -30.01 4.73
C LEU A 45 -11.83 -28.95 4.41
N TRP A 46 -11.40 -27.71 4.17
CA TRP A 46 -12.29 -26.63 3.75
C TRP A 46 -13.01 -26.96 2.44
N ARG A 47 -12.26 -27.46 1.44
CA ARG A 47 -12.81 -27.89 0.14
C ARG A 47 -13.75 -29.10 0.22
N ARG A 48 -13.62 -29.94 1.25
CA ARG A 48 -14.55 -31.05 1.53
C ARG A 48 -15.83 -30.61 2.24
N GLY A 49 -16.01 -29.31 2.48
CA GLY A 49 -17.21 -28.75 3.10
C GLY A 49 -17.16 -28.66 4.63
N TRP A 50 -16.09 -29.13 5.27
CA TRP A 50 -15.92 -28.96 6.71
C TRP A 50 -15.51 -27.51 6.95
N ARG A 51 -16.37 -26.68 7.55
CA ARG A 51 -16.09 -25.24 7.74
C ARG A 51 -15.40 -24.92 9.07
N PHE A 52 -15.86 -25.54 10.16
CA PHE A 52 -15.37 -25.25 11.51
C PHE A 52 -13.92 -25.71 11.74
N LEU A 53 -13.62 -26.99 11.51
CA LEU A 53 -12.31 -27.56 11.80
C LEU A 53 -11.14 -26.86 11.09
N PRO A 54 -11.17 -26.65 9.75
CA PRO A 54 -10.09 -25.90 9.10
C PRO A 54 -10.01 -24.45 9.54
N ARG A 55 -11.12 -23.79 9.90
CA ARG A 55 -11.09 -22.43 10.45
C ARG A 55 -10.39 -22.42 11.82
N LEU A 56 -10.68 -23.38 12.68
CA LEU A 56 -9.99 -23.55 13.96
C LEU A 56 -8.49 -23.79 13.75
N LEU A 57 -8.12 -24.68 12.82
CA LEU A 57 -6.72 -24.93 12.47
C LEU A 57 -6.01 -23.68 11.96
N SER A 58 -6.66 -22.85 11.13
CA SER A 58 -6.09 -21.58 10.68
C SER A 58 -5.87 -20.60 11.83
N HIS A 59 -6.75 -20.58 12.84
CA HIS A 59 -6.59 -19.75 14.02
C HIS A 59 -5.44 -20.24 14.92
N ILE A 60 -5.29 -21.55 15.10
CA ILE A 60 -4.14 -22.12 15.82
C ILE A 60 -2.85 -21.75 15.10
N ALA A 61 -2.80 -21.89 13.77
CA ALA A 61 -1.65 -21.47 12.97
C ALA A 61 -1.34 -19.97 13.15
N LYS A 62 -2.36 -19.10 13.16
CA LYS A 62 -2.21 -17.67 13.43
C LYS A 62 -1.57 -17.40 14.79
N VAL A 63 -2.03 -18.07 15.85
CA VAL A 63 -1.49 -17.88 17.21
C VAL A 63 -0.02 -18.34 17.29
N LEU A 64 0.33 -19.45 16.63
CA LEU A 64 1.68 -20.01 16.68
C LEU A 64 2.69 -19.26 15.80
N THR A 65 2.24 -18.68 14.68
CA THR A 65 3.14 -18.15 13.63
C THR A 65 3.02 -16.65 13.41
N GLY A 66 1.95 -16.00 13.89
CA GLY A 66 1.64 -14.62 13.56
C GLY A 66 1.12 -14.39 12.14
N VAL A 67 0.92 -15.46 11.36
CA VAL A 67 0.41 -15.42 9.98
C VAL A 67 -1.05 -15.86 9.94
N GLU A 68 -1.93 -15.04 9.38
CA GLU A 68 -3.31 -15.42 9.11
C GLU A 68 -3.48 -15.86 7.66
N ILE A 69 -3.74 -17.15 7.43
CA ILE A 69 -4.08 -17.67 6.10
C ILE A 69 -5.46 -18.31 6.18
N HIS A 70 -6.42 -17.76 5.44
CA HIS A 70 -7.73 -18.36 5.35
C HIS A 70 -7.66 -19.75 4.68
N PRO A 71 -8.36 -20.80 5.20
CA PRO A 71 -8.34 -22.13 4.58
C PRO A 71 -8.89 -22.19 3.15
N GLY A 72 -9.69 -21.19 2.77
CA GLY A 72 -10.24 -21.03 1.42
C GLY A 72 -9.26 -20.44 0.41
N ALA A 73 -8.16 -19.83 0.86
CA ALA A 73 -7.16 -19.25 -0.03
C ALA A 73 -6.52 -20.32 -0.90
N THR A 74 -6.15 -19.95 -2.13
CA THR A 74 -5.43 -20.85 -3.05
C THR A 74 -3.97 -20.45 -3.07
N LEU A 75 -3.09 -21.36 -2.64
CA LEU A 75 -1.65 -21.14 -2.63
C LEU A 75 -0.95 -22.06 -3.64
N GLY A 76 -0.09 -21.46 -4.45
CA GLY A 76 0.84 -22.15 -5.34
C GLY A 76 2.00 -22.81 -4.59
N ARG A 77 3.04 -23.12 -5.35
CA ARG A 77 4.28 -23.75 -4.91
C ARG A 77 5.31 -22.71 -4.52
N ARG A 78 6.21 -23.05 -3.60
CA ARG A 78 7.37 -22.21 -3.25
C ARG A 78 6.99 -20.79 -2.81
N LEU A 79 5.82 -20.66 -2.17
CA LEU A 79 5.43 -19.43 -1.48
C LEU A 79 6.42 -19.19 -0.34
N PHE A 80 7.15 -18.10 -0.43
CA PHE A 80 8.10 -17.69 0.58
C PHE A 80 7.50 -16.55 1.41
N ILE A 81 7.30 -16.79 2.71
CA ILE A 81 6.83 -15.78 3.65
C ILE A 81 8.00 -15.44 4.58
N ASP A 82 8.61 -14.28 4.37
CA ASP A 82 9.79 -13.83 5.11
C ASP A 82 9.40 -12.97 6.31
N HIS A 83 10.05 -13.21 7.45
CA HIS A 83 9.74 -12.67 8.79
C HIS A 83 8.32 -12.94 9.34
N ALA A 84 7.35 -13.24 8.46
CA ALA A 84 6.01 -13.78 8.65
C ALA A 84 5.01 -12.96 9.47
N THR A 85 5.46 -12.28 10.52
CA THR A 85 4.60 -11.59 11.48
C THR A 85 3.67 -10.60 10.79
N GLY A 86 2.37 -10.69 11.06
CA GLY A 86 1.37 -9.76 10.56
C GLY A 86 0.97 -9.98 9.10
N VAL A 87 1.39 -11.07 8.45
CA VAL A 87 0.90 -11.41 7.12
C VAL A 87 -0.54 -11.91 7.20
N VAL A 88 -1.41 -11.38 6.33
CA VAL A 88 -2.83 -11.71 6.26
C VAL A 88 -3.21 -12.08 4.82
N ILE A 89 -3.72 -13.29 4.61
CA ILE A 89 -4.18 -13.81 3.32
C ILE A 89 -5.66 -14.19 3.43
N GLY A 90 -6.51 -13.43 2.76
CA GLY A 90 -7.95 -13.59 2.85
C GLY A 90 -8.54 -14.78 2.06
N GLU A 91 -9.83 -15.03 2.25
CA GLU A 91 -10.52 -16.25 1.81
C GLU A 91 -10.42 -16.55 0.31
N THR A 92 -10.61 -15.54 -0.53
CA THR A 92 -10.67 -15.71 -1.98
C THR A 92 -9.38 -15.26 -2.65
N ALA A 93 -8.28 -15.17 -1.89
CA ALA A 93 -6.98 -14.82 -2.42
C ALA A 93 -6.43 -16.00 -3.23
N GLU A 94 -5.82 -15.69 -4.35
CA GLU A 94 -5.07 -16.65 -5.17
C GLU A 94 -3.62 -16.18 -5.21
N VAL A 95 -2.70 -17.06 -4.83
CA VAL A 95 -1.27 -16.80 -4.82
C VAL A 95 -0.61 -17.81 -5.74
N GLY A 96 0.07 -17.33 -6.77
CA GLY A 96 0.80 -18.14 -7.75
C GLY A 96 2.03 -18.84 -7.17
N ASP A 97 2.84 -19.40 -8.08
CA ASP A 97 4.10 -20.05 -7.75
C ASP A 97 5.22 -19.01 -7.51
N ASP A 98 6.21 -19.35 -6.69
CA ASP A 98 7.42 -18.53 -6.45
C ASP A 98 7.19 -17.12 -5.86
N VAL A 99 5.98 -16.87 -5.36
CA VAL A 99 5.63 -15.59 -4.72
C VAL A 99 6.41 -15.39 -3.42
N THR A 100 6.84 -14.15 -3.17
CA THR A 100 7.48 -13.74 -1.92
C THR A 100 6.66 -12.66 -1.23
N LEU A 101 6.30 -12.90 0.03
CA LEU A 101 5.61 -11.95 0.90
C LEU A 101 6.49 -11.64 2.12
N TYR A 102 6.74 -10.37 2.38
CA TYR A 102 7.41 -9.95 3.61
C TYR A 102 6.40 -9.76 4.77
N HIS A 103 6.90 -9.53 5.98
CA HIS A 103 6.07 -9.26 7.16
C HIS A 103 5.08 -8.10 6.94
N GLY A 104 3.94 -8.15 7.63
CA GLY A 104 2.91 -7.10 7.60
C GLY A 104 2.13 -6.98 6.27
N VAL A 105 2.34 -7.89 5.32
CA VAL A 105 1.61 -7.87 4.05
C VAL A 105 0.16 -8.30 4.21
N THR A 106 -0.76 -7.59 3.59
CA THR A 106 -2.19 -7.94 3.57
C THR A 106 -2.68 -8.17 2.15
N LEU A 107 -3.27 -9.34 1.89
CA LEU A 107 -4.09 -9.64 0.73
C LEU A 107 -5.56 -9.57 1.14
N GLY A 108 -6.10 -8.36 1.12
CA GLY A 108 -7.35 -7.99 1.78
C GLY A 108 -8.53 -7.83 0.84
N GLY A 109 -9.75 -7.92 1.41
CA GLY A 109 -10.99 -7.66 0.69
C GLY A 109 -11.47 -6.22 0.81
N THR A 110 -12.16 -5.71 -0.21
CA THR A 110 -12.76 -4.36 -0.20
C THR A 110 -14.29 -4.37 -0.14
N SER A 111 -14.93 -5.54 -0.20
CA SER A 111 -16.38 -5.69 -0.23
C SER A 111 -16.88 -6.64 0.86
N LEU A 112 -18.11 -6.37 1.34
CA LEU A 112 -18.86 -7.21 2.28
C LEU A 112 -19.64 -8.33 1.57
N HIS A 113 -19.64 -8.36 0.24
CA HIS A 113 -20.41 -9.35 -0.52
C HIS A 113 -19.70 -10.69 -0.60
N ASN A 114 -20.51 -11.75 -0.60
CA ASN A 114 -20.02 -13.11 -0.81
C ASN A 114 -19.55 -13.25 -2.27
N GLY A 115 -18.28 -13.62 -2.46
CA GLY A 115 -17.66 -13.75 -3.79
C GLY A 115 -16.16 -13.46 -3.81
N LYS A 116 -15.59 -13.40 -5.01
CA LYS A 116 -14.20 -12.97 -5.24
C LYS A 116 -14.05 -11.52 -4.80
N ARG A 117 -13.22 -11.29 -3.80
CA ARG A 117 -13.01 -9.96 -3.18
C ARG A 117 -11.58 -9.72 -2.75
N HIS A 118 -10.73 -10.74 -2.77
CA HIS A 118 -9.31 -10.65 -2.45
C HIS A 118 -8.48 -10.77 -3.74
N PRO A 119 -7.20 -10.36 -3.70
CA PRO A 119 -6.36 -10.29 -4.88
C PRO A 119 -6.01 -11.64 -5.50
N THR A 120 -5.55 -11.60 -6.75
CA THR A 120 -4.85 -12.69 -7.42
C THR A 120 -3.41 -12.23 -7.71
N LEU A 121 -2.43 -12.88 -7.09
CA LEU A 121 -1.01 -12.70 -7.36
C LEU A 121 -0.57 -13.78 -8.35
N LYS A 122 0.00 -13.38 -9.48
CA LYS A 122 0.61 -14.30 -10.45
C LYS A 122 2.00 -14.76 -9.99
N ASP A 123 2.62 -15.59 -10.80
CA ASP A 123 3.88 -16.25 -10.45
C ASP A 123 5.03 -15.24 -10.29
N GLY A 124 5.92 -15.49 -9.34
CA GLY A 124 7.12 -14.67 -9.08
C GLY A 124 6.84 -13.28 -8.51
N VAL A 125 5.61 -12.96 -8.11
CA VAL A 125 5.29 -11.66 -7.50
C VAL A 125 6.02 -11.48 -6.18
N ILE A 126 6.53 -10.27 -5.94
CA ILE A 126 7.14 -9.89 -4.67
C ILE A 126 6.34 -8.75 -4.05
N VAL A 127 5.91 -8.93 -2.79
CA VAL A 127 5.25 -7.90 -2.00
C VAL A 127 6.11 -7.53 -0.81
N GLY A 128 6.65 -6.31 -0.85
CA GLY A 128 7.48 -5.71 0.17
C GLY A 128 6.78 -5.60 1.54
N SER A 129 7.58 -5.37 2.58
CA SER A 129 7.09 -5.34 3.96
C SER A 129 5.97 -4.32 4.14
N GLY A 130 4.90 -4.70 4.84
CA GLY A 130 3.74 -3.83 5.06
C GLY A 130 2.90 -3.52 3.81
N GLY A 131 3.19 -4.10 2.64
CA GLY A 131 2.41 -3.89 1.43
C GLY A 131 0.96 -4.35 1.57
N GLN A 132 0.01 -3.50 1.20
CA GLN A 132 -1.43 -3.77 1.26
C GLN A 132 -1.98 -3.92 -0.17
N VAL A 133 -2.44 -5.11 -0.53
CA VAL A 133 -3.07 -5.39 -1.83
C VAL A 133 -4.55 -5.66 -1.59
N LEU A 134 -5.42 -4.74 -2.02
CA LEU A 134 -6.81 -4.71 -1.58
C LEU A 134 -7.76 -4.85 -2.77
N GLY A 135 -8.71 -5.77 -2.64
CA GLY A 135 -9.79 -5.98 -3.61
C GLY A 135 -9.52 -7.11 -4.60
N PRO A 136 -10.49 -7.42 -5.49
CA PRO A 136 -10.37 -8.47 -6.49
C PRO A 136 -9.50 -8.04 -7.69
N ILE A 137 -8.29 -7.55 -7.42
CA ILE A 137 -7.32 -7.07 -8.41
C ILE A 137 -6.27 -8.15 -8.72
N THR A 138 -5.66 -8.04 -9.89
CA THR A 138 -4.59 -8.93 -10.35
C THR A 138 -3.24 -8.24 -10.31
N ILE A 139 -2.28 -8.87 -9.65
CA ILE A 139 -0.86 -8.51 -9.69
C ILE A 139 -0.18 -9.43 -10.70
N GLY A 140 0.28 -8.85 -11.82
CA GLY A 140 0.89 -9.57 -12.94
C GLY A 140 2.18 -10.31 -12.55
N ALA A 141 2.60 -11.26 -13.39
CA ALA A 141 3.74 -12.11 -13.09
C ALA A 141 5.03 -11.28 -12.92
N GLU A 142 5.88 -11.67 -11.98
CA GLU A 142 7.15 -10.97 -11.66
C GLU A 142 6.99 -9.50 -11.27
N ALA A 143 5.77 -9.02 -11.03
CA ALA A 143 5.53 -7.67 -10.55
C ALA A 143 5.99 -7.49 -9.10
N ARG A 144 6.34 -6.25 -8.76
CA ARG A 144 6.93 -5.87 -7.48
C ARG A 144 6.09 -4.80 -6.81
N VAL A 145 5.65 -5.06 -5.59
CA VAL A 145 4.96 -4.08 -4.74
C VAL A 145 5.95 -3.62 -3.69
N GLY A 146 6.20 -2.31 -3.63
CA GLY A 146 7.10 -1.72 -2.66
C GLY A 146 6.60 -1.83 -1.23
N ALA A 147 7.54 -1.68 -0.28
CA ALA A 147 7.22 -1.65 1.13
C ALA A 147 6.18 -0.55 1.44
N ASN A 148 5.21 -0.88 2.30
CA ASN A 148 4.08 -0.04 2.71
C ASN A 148 3.21 0.52 1.56
N ALA A 149 3.37 0.03 0.33
CA ALA A 149 2.52 0.47 -0.78
C ALA A 149 1.09 -0.04 -0.61
N VAL A 150 0.10 0.76 -1.03
CA VAL A 150 -1.33 0.38 -1.00
C VAL A 150 -1.84 0.25 -2.43
N VAL A 151 -1.99 -0.98 -2.90
CA VAL A 151 -2.39 -1.31 -4.27
C VAL A 151 -3.90 -1.50 -4.35
N LEU A 152 -4.53 -0.67 -5.18
CA LEU A 152 -6.00 -0.61 -5.36
C LEU A 152 -6.44 -0.90 -6.80
N SER A 153 -5.50 -1.20 -7.70
CA SER A 153 -5.73 -1.44 -9.13
C SER A 153 -4.79 -2.52 -9.65
N ASP A 154 -5.16 -3.14 -10.77
CA ASP A 154 -4.34 -4.14 -11.43
C ASP A 154 -2.92 -3.62 -11.73
N VAL A 155 -1.93 -4.52 -11.59
CA VAL A 155 -0.52 -4.23 -11.82
C VAL A 155 -0.03 -5.07 -13.00
N PRO A 156 0.54 -4.46 -14.06
CA PRO A 156 1.10 -5.21 -15.19
C PRO A 156 2.25 -6.12 -14.77
N SER A 157 2.47 -7.20 -15.52
CA SER A 157 3.61 -8.10 -15.31
C SER A 157 4.96 -7.36 -15.39
N GLY A 158 5.90 -7.72 -14.51
CA GLY A 158 7.22 -7.11 -14.40
C GLY A 158 7.24 -5.65 -13.93
N ALA A 159 6.07 -5.03 -13.69
CA ALA A 159 6.00 -3.65 -13.22
C ALA A 159 6.35 -3.54 -11.73
N THR A 160 6.91 -2.40 -11.34
CA THR A 160 7.13 -2.04 -9.94
C THR A 160 6.17 -0.94 -9.53
N VAL A 161 5.45 -1.13 -8.43
CA VAL A 161 4.50 -0.14 -7.89
C VAL A 161 4.90 0.26 -6.47
N VAL A 162 4.83 1.56 -6.16
CA VAL A 162 5.15 2.11 -4.83
C VAL A 162 4.16 3.21 -4.44
N GLY A 163 4.11 3.55 -3.15
CA GLY A 163 3.34 4.68 -2.63
C GLY A 163 1.91 4.33 -2.21
N ILE A 164 1.19 5.35 -1.72
CA ILE A 164 -0.16 5.26 -1.18
C ILE A 164 -1.02 6.38 -1.79
N PRO A 165 -2.00 6.07 -2.66
CA PRO A 165 -2.19 4.79 -3.36
C PRO A 165 -1.05 4.49 -4.34
N ALA A 166 -0.79 3.21 -4.57
CA ALA A 166 0.36 2.76 -5.34
C ALA A 166 0.30 3.22 -6.80
N ARG A 167 1.47 3.56 -7.36
CA ARG A 167 1.65 3.98 -8.76
C ARG A 167 2.81 3.23 -9.37
N VAL A 168 2.70 2.94 -10.67
CA VAL A 168 3.78 2.32 -11.43
C VAL A 168 4.96 3.29 -11.51
N VAL A 169 6.12 2.84 -11.06
CA VAL A 169 7.37 3.56 -11.22
C VAL A 169 8.01 3.08 -12.52
N ARG A 170 8.31 4.01 -13.42
CA ARG A 170 9.18 3.73 -14.55
C ARG A 170 10.62 3.87 -14.07
N ARG A 171 11.44 2.85 -14.31
CA ARG A 171 12.89 3.05 -14.32
C ARG A 171 13.21 4.02 -15.45
N ASP A 172 13.83 5.14 -15.13
CA ASP A 172 14.63 5.82 -16.13
C ASP A 172 15.73 4.83 -16.53
N ARG A 173 15.95 4.66 -17.84
CA ARG A 173 16.89 3.68 -18.41
C ARG A 173 18.31 3.96 -17.93
N VAL A 174 18.65 3.50 -16.74
CA VAL A 174 20.02 3.31 -16.29
C VAL A 174 20.14 1.82 -16.03
N ASP A 175 20.66 1.16 -17.05
CA ASP A 175 21.30 -0.16 -17.08
C ASP A 175 20.46 -1.39 -16.72
N ALA A 176 19.87 -1.97 -17.78
CA ALA A 176 19.32 -3.32 -17.82
C ALA A 176 20.40 -4.44 -17.76
N ALA A 177 21.54 -4.20 -17.11
CA ALA A 177 22.71 -5.08 -17.13
C ALA A 177 22.99 -5.83 -15.81
N HIS A 178 22.31 -5.50 -14.70
CA HIS A 178 22.56 -6.16 -13.41
C HIS A 178 21.41 -7.09 -12.99
N HIS A 179 21.36 -8.27 -13.63
CA HIS A 179 20.69 -9.44 -13.06
C HIS A 179 21.63 -10.10 -12.06
N CYS A 180 21.69 -9.60 -10.81
CA CYS A 180 22.17 -10.25 -9.58
C CYS A 180 22.50 -9.19 -8.50
N GLU A 181 21.59 -8.26 -8.24
CA GLU A 181 21.73 -7.33 -7.12
C GLU A 181 20.58 -7.54 -6.14
N PHE A 182 20.90 -7.74 -4.87
CA PHE A 182 19.94 -7.90 -3.78
C PHE A 182 19.04 -6.66 -3.72
N GLN A 183 17.75 -6.84 -4.03
CA GLN A 183 16.77 -5.76 -3.99
C GLN A 183 15.98 -5.82 -2.67
N ALA A 184 16.34 -4.97 -1.72
CA ALA A 184 15.69 -4.91 -0.42
C ALA A 184 14.18 -4.68 -0.56
N TYR A 185 13.38 -5.61 -0.02
CA TYR A 185 11.92 -5.53 -0.01
C TYR A 185 11.26 -5.44 -1.40
N GLY A 186 11.91 -5.99 -2.43
CA GLY A 186 11.35 -6.11 -3.77
C GLY A 186 11.40 -4.86 -4.63
N THR A 187 11.87 -3.73 -4.11
CA THR A 187 12.07 -2.48 -4.86
C THR A 187 13.56 -2.13 -4.97
N PRO A 188 14.05 -1.71 -6.14
CA PRO A 188 15.40 -1.16 -6.24
C PRO A 188 15.52 0.13 -5.41
N THR A 189 16.62 0.28 -4.67
CA THR A 189 16.93 1.47 -3.85
C THR A 189 17.41 2.64 -4.69
N ASP A 190 17.99 2.37 -5.86
CA ASP A 190 18.61 3.38 -6.71
C ASP A 190 17.74 3.71 -7.93
N GLY A 191 17.64 5.00 -8.27
CA GLY A 191 16.99 5.48 -9.50
C GLY A 191 15.46 5.47 -9.50
N ILE A 192 14.80 5.20 -8.37
CA ILE A 192 13.35 5.41 -8.21
C ILE A 192 13.11 6.87 -7.76
N THR A 193 12.53 7.70 -8.62
CA THR A 193 11.97 8.98 -8.18
C THR A 193 10.56 8.75 -7.65
N ASP A 194 10.34 9.14 -6.39
CA ASP A 194 9.02 9.13 -5.77
C ASP A 194 7.99 9.87 -6.66
N PRO A 195 6.80 9.29 -6.92
CA PRO A 195 5.82 9.89 -7.83
C PRO A 195 5.33 11.26 -7.35
N VAL A 196 5.28 11.51 -6.04
CA VAL A 196 4.94 12.83 -5.49
C VAL A 196 6.09 13.80 -5.74
N ALA A 197 7.33 13.41 -5.48
CA ALA A 197 8.52 14.21 -5.78
C ALA A 197 8.59 14.61 -7.26
N ARG A 198 8.33 13.68 -8.19
CA ARG A 198 8.25 13.98 -9.65
C ARG A 198 7.21 15.05 -9.94
N THR A 199 6.06 14.99 -9.29
CA THR A 199 4.97 15.95 -9.46
C THR A 199 5.37 17.32 -8.90
N ILE A 200 5.99 17.37 -7.72
CA ILE A 200 6.48 18.62 -7.09
C ILE A 200 7.56 19.28 -7.95
N THR A 201 8.51 18.52 -8.48
CA THR A 201 9.54 19.05 -9.39
C THR A 201 8.88 19.62 -10.65
N GLY A 202 7.94 18.89 -11.27
CA GLY A 202 7.21 19.37 -12.44
C GLY A 202 6.39 20.65 -12.18
N LEU A 203 5.79 20.77 -10.99
CA LEU A 203 5.10 21.99 -10.57
C LEU A 203 6.07 23.16 -10.37
N THR A 204 7.20 22.93 -9.69
CA THR A 204 8.25 23.95 -9.50
C THR A 204 8.77 24.47 -10.84
N ASP A 205 9.00 23.57 -11.80
CA ASP A 205 9.43 23.94 -13.15
C ASP A 205 8.36 24.77 -13.88
N HIS A 206 7.08 24.45 -13.69
CA HIS A 206 5.99 25.21 -14.28
C HIS A 206 5.86 26.60 -13.67
N VAL A 207 5.96 26.71 -12.34
CA VAL A 207 6.01 27.99 -11.62
C VAL A 207 7.20 28.83 -12.09
N GLY A 208 8.38 28.22 -12.28
CA GLY A 208 9.55 28.91 -12.84
C GLY A 208 9.31 29.44 -14.25
N ARG A 209 8.68 28.65 -15.13
CA ARG A 209 8.29 29.10 -16.48
C ARG A 209 7.27 30.24 -16.46
N LEU A 210 6.29 30.17 -15.55
CA LEU A 210 5.29 31.22 -15.40
C LEU A 210 5.90 32.50 -14.85
N ALA A 211 6.78 32.42 -13.84
CA ALA A 211 7.48 33.56 -13.28
C ALA A 211 8.35 34.27 -14.34
N ALA A 212 9.11 33.51 -15.14
CA ALA A 212 9.89 34.05 -16.24
C ALA A 212 9.02 34.75 -17.30
N ARG A 213 7.80 34.22 -17.56
CA ARG A 213 6.86 34.82 -18.50
C ARG A 213 6.26 36.12 -17.97
N VAL A 214 5.95 36.18 -16.67
CA VAL A 214 5.46 37.41 -16.01
C VAL A 214 6.53 38.50 -16.08
N GLU A 215 7.78 38.18 -15.73
CA GLU A 215 8.89 39.14 -15.78
C GLU A 215 9.13 39.69 -17.19
N GLU A 216 9.02 38.83 -18.23
CA GLU A 216 9.11 39.26 -19.62
C GLU A 216 7.95 40.20 -20.02
N LEU A 217 6.72 39.90 -19.61
CA LEU A 217 5.56 40.75 -19.88
C LEU A 217 5.64 42.09 -19.15
N GLU A 218 6.10 42.10 -17.90
CA GLU A 218 6.36 43.31 -17.12
C GLU A 218 7.44 44.17 -17.78
N ARG A 219 8.53 43.56 -18.27
CA ARG A 219 9.57 44.27 -19.04
C ARG A 219 9.01 44.88 -20.32
N ARG A 220 8.17 44.16 -21.07
CA ARG A 220 7.52 44.69 -22.29
C ARG A 220 6.56 45.84 -22.00
N LEU A 221 5.82 45.76 -20.90
CA LEU A 221 4.90 46.81 -20.47
C LEU A 221 5.67 48.06 -20.01
N ALA A 222 6.74 47.87 -19.24
CA ALA A 222 7.62 48.95 -18.78
C ALA A 222 8.39 49.63 -19.93
N ALA A 223 8.74 48.90 -20.99
CA ALA A 223 9.40 49.42 -22.18
C ALA A 223 8.49 50.24 -23.12
N GLY A 224 7.19 50.36 -22.82
CA GLY A 224 6.29 51.32 -23.47
C GLY A 224 6.07 51.11 -24.97
N LEU A 225 5.88 49.87 -25.43
CA LEU A 225 5.53 49.58 -26.83
C LEU A 225 4.04 49.23 -27.00
N PRO A 226 3.36 49.82 -28.00
CA PRO A 226 1.93 49.63 -28.25
C PRO A 226 1.65 48.19 -28.69
N GLY A 227 0.51 47.65 -28.25
CA GLY A 227 -0.03 46.40 -28.75
C GLY A 227 -0.18 46.49 -30.27
N THR A 228 0.63 45.74 -31.00
CA THR A 228 0.38 45.47 -32.41
C THR A 228 -0.35 44.14 -32.49
N ALA A 229 -1.64 44.23 -32.80
CA ALA A 229 -2.32 43.14 -33.47
C ALA A 229 -1.72 43.02 -34.89
N ALA A 230 -1.09 41.89 -35.20
CA ALA A 230 -0.92 41.40 -36.57
C ALA A 230 -0.51 39.91 -36.54
N ASP A 231 -1.49 39.06 -36.87
CA ASP A 231 -1.46 37.79 -37.60
C ASP A 231 -0.18 36.94 -37.70
N GLY A 232 -0.32 35.65 -37.41
CA GLY A 232 0.63 34.63 -37.89
C GLY A 232 0.48 33.24 -37.25
N ALA A 233 -0.42 32.43 -37.82
CA ALA A 233 -0.44 30.96 -37.80
C ALA A 233 -0.65 30.23 -36.46
N ILE A 234 -1.92 29.89 -36.19
CA ILE A 234 -2.23 28.61 -35.56
C ILE A 234 -1.89 27.53 -36.59
N GLU A 235 -0.69 26.96 -36.50
CA GLU A 235 -0.37 25.72 -37.19
C GLU A 235 -1.10 24.59 -36.47
N THR A 236 -2.21 24.15 -37.07
CA THR A 236 -2.94 22.96 -36.66
C THR A 236 -2.21 21.73 -37.20
N ALA A 237 -1.74 20.87 -36.31
CA ALA A 237 -1.41 19.48 -36.62
C ALA A 237 -2.53 18.55 -36.08
N PRO A 238 -2.82 17.42 -36.74
CA PRO A 238 -4.19 16.91 -36.84
C PRO A 238 -4.56 15.84 -35.81
N GLY A 239 -5.86 15.78 -35.48
CA GLY A 239 -6.61 14.53 -35.30
C GLY A 239 -6.89 14.07 -33.87
N GLY A 240 -8.18 14.08 -33.49
CA GLY A 240 -8.69 13.30 -32.35
C GLY A 240 -10.06 13.76 -31.82
N HIS A 241 -11.12 13.22 -32.41
CA HIS A 241 -12.58 13.39 -32.14
C HIS A 241 -13.04 13.75 -30.71
N GLY A 242 -13.90 14.77 -30.57
CA GLY A 242 -15.34 14.62 -30.24
C GLY A 242 -15.60 14.74 -28.73
N SER A 243 -16.56 15.46 -28.17
CA SER A 243 -17.86 15.96 -28.63
C SER A 243 -18.23 17.28 -27.95
N ALA A 244 -19.12 18.01 -28.60
CA ALA A 244 -19.78 19.21 -28.13
C ALA A 244 -20.61 19.01 -26.85
N GLY A 245 -20.70 20.09 -26.07
CA GLY A 245 -21.65 20.31 -24.99
C GLY A 245 -21.74 21.81 -24.75
N ASP A 246 -22.73 22.43 -25.40
CA ASP A 246 -23.25 23.77 -25.14
C ASP A 246 -23.47 23.97 -23.63
N ASP A 247 -23.02 25.09 -23.07
CA ASP A 247 -23.97 25.94 -22.34
C ASP A 247 -23.45 27.37 -22.16
N THR A 248 -24.42 28.26 -22.27
CA THR A 248 -24.37 29.72 -22.31
C THR A 248 -24.50 30.35 -20.92
N GLY A 249 -23.98 31.57 -20.77
CA GLY A 249 -24.20 32.45 -19.61
C GLY A 249 -23.03 32.44 -18.64
N GLU A 250 -22.63 33.51 -17.98
CA GLU A 250 -23.19 34.85 -17.80
C GLU A 250 -22.02 35.68 -17.27
N ALA A 251 -21.89 36.92 -17.75
CA ALA A 251 -20.80 37.80 -17.35
C ALA A 251 -21.09 38.37 -15.97
N ASP A 252 -20.21 38.12 -14.99
CA ASP A 252 -20.23 38.84 -13.72
C ASP A 252 -18.91 39.57 -13.47
N ALA A 253 -19.06 40.84 -13.12
CA ALA A 253 -18.03 41.85 -13.05
C ALA A 253 -17.07 41.62 -11.87
N VAL A 254 -15.78 41.45 -12.16
CA VAL A 254 -14.72 41.50 -11.15
C VAL A 254 -14.24 42.94 -11.02
N THR A 255 -14.62 43.57 -9.91
CA THR A 255 -14.12 44.88 -9.46
C THR A 255 -12.60 44.83 -9.25
N THR A 256 -11.85 45.49 -10.12
CA THR A 256 -10.42 45.80 -9.92
C THR A 256 -10.23 46.80 -8.79
N LEU A 257 -9.52 46.41 -7.73
CA LEU A 257 -8.95 47.35 -6.76
C LEU A 257 -7.56 47.80 -7.25
N PRO A 258 -7.22 49.10 -7.18
CA PRO A 258 -5.90 49.57 -7.59
C PRO A 258 -4.84 49.23 -6.54
N VAL A 259 -3.76 48.59 -6.99
CA VAL A 259 -2.53 48.34 -6.22
C VAL A 259 -1.72 49.62 -6.19
N ALA A 260 -1.92 50.44 -5.15
CA ALA A 260 -1.04 51.55 -4.82
C ALA A 260 -1.06 51.82 -3.31
N ALA A 261 -0.27 51.05 -2.55
CA ALA A 261 0.37 51.48 -1.29
C ALA A 261 0.95 50.28 -0.53
N LEU A 262 2.10 49.75 -0.95
CA LEU A 262 2.97 48.96 -0.07
C LEU A 262 4.44 49.26 -0.38
N HIS A 263 4.84 50.51 -0.09
CA HIS A 263 6.24 50.80 0.21
C HIS A 263 6.42 50.73 1.73
N GLY A 264 7.35 49.89 2.18
CA GLY A 264 7.93 49.97 3.51
C GLY A 264 7.38 48.97 4.54
N THR A 265 7.75 47.71 4.44
CA THR A 265 7.98 46.88 5.64
C THR A 265 9.12 45.90 5.33
N GLN A 266 10.29 46.14 5.90
CA GLN A 266 11.38 45.17 5.89
C GLN A 266 10.91 43.93 6.66
N ALA A 267 10.84 42.79 5.98
CA ALA A 267 10.65 41.50 6.61
C ALA A 267 11.91 41.17 7.43
N GLN A 268 11.79 41.21 8.76
CA GLN A 268 12.81 40.66 9.66
C GLN A 268 12.78 39.13 9.59
N PRO A 269 13.93 38.44 9.58
CA PRO A 269 13.97 36.99 9.56
C PRO A 269 13.42 36.41 10.87
N ILE A 270 12.50 35.46 10.74
CA ILE A 270 11.97 34.66 11.85
C ILE A 270 13.10 33.76 12.36
N PRO A 271 13.52 33.84 13.64
CA PRO A 271 14.55 32.96 14.16
C PRO A 271 14.00 31.53 14.31
N LEU A 272 14.53 30.61 13.50
CA LEU A 272 14.41 29.16 13.69
C LEU A 272 15.10 28.79 15.00
N ARG A 273 14.31 28.41 16.00
CA ARG A 273 14.81 27.89 17.28
C ARG A 273 15.38 26.49 17.04
N ALA A 274 16.70 26.42 16.91
CA ALA A 274 17.44 25.17 16.90
C ALA A 274 17.30 24.48 18.27
N THR A 275 16.72 23.28 18.29
CA THR A 275 16.90 22.34 19.42
C THR A 275 17.94 21.30 19.02
N ALA A 276 19.20 21.63 19.27
CA ALA A 276 20.28 20.67 19.51
C ALA A 276 20.66 20.85 20.98
N GLY A 277 20.87 19.84 21.82
CA GLY A 277 20.84 18.39 21.72
C GLY A 277 21.03 17.86 23.14
N GLY A 278 21.23 16.55 23.28
CA GLY A 278 21.71 15.95 24.53
C GLY A 278 21.02 14.64 24.84
N GLY A 279 21.55 13.55 24.29
CA GLY A 279 21.25 12.22 24.80
C GLY A 279 21.97 11.99 26.13
N GLU A 280 21.43 11.08 26.92
CA GLU A 280 22.15 10.23 27.88
C GLU A 280 21.14 9.22 28.47
N GLY A 281 21.29 7.93 28.12
CA GLY A 281 21.12 6.86 29.12
C GLY A 281 22.49 6.61 29.79
N PRO A 282 22.68 5.69 30.76
CA PRO A 282 21.82 4.55 31.15
C PRO A 282 21.70 4.34 32.69
N GLY A 283 21.05 3.26 33.14
CA GLY A 283 21.21 2.69 34.50
C GLY A 283 19.90 2.41 35.24
N SER A 284 19.49 1.14 35.37
CA SER A 284 19.62 0.29 36.58
C SER A 284 18.51 0.51 37.63
N GLY A 285 17.67 -0.52 37.87
CA GLY A 285 16.66 -0.58 38.95
C GLY A 285 17.28 -0.74 40.35
N PRO A 286 16.64 -1.40 41.35
CA PRO A 286 15.24 -1.83 41.49
C PRO A 286 14.60 -1.34 42.82
N GLY A 287 13.30 -1.60 43.01
CA GLY A 287 12.75 -1.89 44.34
C GLY A 287 11.76 -0.89 44.95
N GLY A 288 10.78 -1.44 45.66
CA GLY A 288 10.28 -0.83 46.89
C GLY A 288 8.83 -0.35 46.89
N ALA A 289 7.94 -1.29 47.22
CA ALA A 289 6.84 -1.15 48.17
C ALA A 289 5.70 -0.13 47.96
N ALA A 290 4.49 -0.68 48.06
CA ALA A 290 3.20 -0.02 48.21
C ALA A 290 3.11 0.89 49.47
N PRO A 291 2.05 1.70 49.57
CA PRO A 291 0.93 1.24 50.40
C PRO A 291 -0.45 1.40 49.73
N GLY A 292 -1.39 0.51 50.08
CA GLY A 292 -2.78 0.56 49.64
C GLY A 292 -3.65 1.52 50.43
N ASN A 293 -4.86 1.82 49.93
CA ASN A 293 -6.13 1.26 50.42
C ASN A 293 -7.34 1.92 49.69
N GLY A 294 -8.37 1.12 49.39
CA GLY A 294 -9.73 1.57 48.99
C GLY A 294 -9.83 2.05 47.53
N ASP A 295 -10.80 1.69 46.69
CA ASP A 295 -12.15 1.22 46.95
C ASP A 295 -12.63 0.34 45.78
N ARG A 296 -13.60 -0.49 46.10
CA ARG A 296 -14.21 -1.52 45.26
C ARG A 296 -15.04 -0.90 44.14
N MET A 297 -14.88 -1.36 42.90
CA MET A 297 -16.02 -1.62 42.00
C MET A 297 -15.59 -2.52 40.83
N ALA A 298 -16.26 -3.67 40.71
CA ALA A 298 -16.10 -4.65 39.64
C ALA A 298 -16.80 -4.18 38.34
N PRO A 299 -16.39 -4.69 37.16
CA PRO A 299 -16.79 -4.15 35.86
C PRO A 299 -18.20 -4.58 35.42
N GLU A 300 -18.87 -3.64 34.78
CA GLU A 300 -20.21 -3.72 34.20
C GLU A 300 -20.26 -4.73 33.04
N ALA A 301 -21.15 -5.71 33.16
CA ALA A 301 -21.42 -6.72 32.15
C ALA A 301 -22.31 -6.12 31.04
N ALA A 302 -21.79 -6.09 29.81
CA ALA A 302 -22.54 -5.69 28.63
C ALA A 302 -23.66 -6.70 28.31
N ALA A 303 -24.90 -6.21 28.30
CA ALA A 303 -26.11 -6.97 28.00
C ALA A 303 -26.20 -7.36 26.51
N LEU A 304 -26.64 -8.60 26.25
CA LEU A 304 -27.01 -9.12 24.93
C LEU A 304 -28.29 -8.44 24.40
N PRO A 305 -28.43 -8.23 23.08
CA PRO A 305 -29.63 -7.66 22.49
C PRO A 305 -30.82 -8.64 22.56
N THR A 306 -31.99 -8.10 22.94
CA THR A 306 -33.28 -8.79 23.01
C THR A 306 -33.81 -9.20 21.62
N PRO A 307 -34.55 -10.32 21.52
CA PRO A 307 -35.18 -10.73 20.26
C PRO A 307 -36.36 -9.81 19.89
N PRO A 308 -36.70 -9.69 18.58
CA PRO A 308 -37.75 -8.81 18.10
C PRO A 308 -39.16 -9.28 18.49
N ASP A 309 -40.06 -8.30 18.62
CA ASP A 309 -41.46 -8.45 19.03
C ASP A 309 -42.30 -9.30 18.03
N PRO A 310 -42.94 -10.39 18.47
CA PRO A 310 -43.78 -11.24 17.62
C PRO A 310 -45.04 -10.55 17.05
N ALA A 311 -45.36 -9.32 17.48
CA ALA A 311 -46.42 -8.52 16.87
C ALA A 311 -46.03 -7.92 15.50
N VAL A 312 -44.74 -7.81 15.19
CA VAL A 312 -44.24 -7.22 13.93
C VAL A 312 -44.24 -8.24 12.78
N GLU A 313 -43.98 -9.53 13.06
CA GLU A 313 -43.97 -10.59 12.03
C GLU A 313 -45.35 -10.91 11.45
N ARG A 314 -46.45 -10.67 12.19
CA ARG A 314 -47.81 -10.91 11.69
C ARG A 314 -48.35 -9.84 10.74
N ARG A 315 -47.64 -8.72 10.54
CA ARG A 315 -48.02 -7.69 9.53
C ARG A 315 -47.31 -7.86 8.18
N LEU A 316 -46.33 -8.76 8.07
CA LEU A 316 -45.58 -8.99 6.82
C LEU A 316 -45.93 -10.31 6.12
N ALA A 317 -46.67 -11.22 6.77
CA ALA A 317 -47.09 -12.51 6.18
C ALA A 317 -48.51 -12.51 5.59
N GLY A 318 -49.02 -11.33 5.20
CA GLY A 318 -50.37 -11.17 4.68
C GLY A 318 -50.42 -10.34 3.40
N ARG A 319 -49.84 -10.85 2.32
CA ARG A 319 -50.13 -10.54 0.92
C ARG A 319 -49.42 -11.53 -0.01
#